data_AF-A0A8B6GCE6-F1
#
_entry.id   AF-A0A8B6GCE6-F1
#
_cell.length_a   1.000
_cell.length_b   1.000
_cell.length_c   1.000
_cell.angle_alpha   90.00
_cell.angle_beta   90.00
_cell.angle_gamma   90.00
#
_symmetry.space_group_name_H-M   'P 1'
#
loop_
_entity.id
_entity.type
_entity.pdbx_description
1 polymer ?
#
loop_
_entity_poly.entity_id
_entity_poly.type
_entity_poly.pdbx_seq_one_letter_code
_entity_poly.pdbx_strand_id
1 'polypeptide(L)'
;MPNFVEDEHGITRTDGGLLGSGIYFSDTASKSLMYSGPSTTHGSRLLLLCDVSLGKVKDCARTNNSLMEPPSGYDSVHGVKFSSEGEPTDFIDDEFVIYNPRQQKMKYLVQLCLPEDTVTPLTDMALTLRSEESTDQEVSEEINLKDVKDVPDPLNKVTAGLIGKGKQSVPLKSVHIRAHLLDLVAKVVILQEYKNDNNVPIEAKYVFPLDDTAAVCGFEAFINGKHVIGEVKEKEKAHKEYKEAISKGHGAYLMDEEEPTENEAIAFSLPASVAPWIQDTALAQKTQSELTSLKVKDTGRCDLSLQVAMEMPFDIRNVKSPTHRIKVKITATKAVVELPKNSQLDDGFQLLVTMAEIHVPRMWVENHPNKDSQACMLTFYPEFDADFDPQQEVIYLLDMSNSMKGQSGRDAKKVFLLSLTKLPDKSSFNVITFGTTFKELFPSPQLKTKDSVQKATNFIQSTECDQGGTVVITLLQSLFLLRPPEGSRSIILISDGHMTSVEETLSLVRKMSDQNRLFTAGVG
;
A
#
# COMPACT_ATOMS: atom_id res chain seq x y z
N MET A 1 26.87 -3.01 5.83
CA MET A 1 25.49 -3.57 5.83
C MET A 1 25.49 -4.88 6.62
N PRO A 2 24.42 -5.22 7.35
CA PRO A 2 24.26 -6.56 7.93
C PRO A 2 24.29 -7.61 6.80
N ASN A 3 24.71 -8.83 7.10
CA ASN A 3 24.86 -10.00 6.20
C ASN A 3 23.56 -10.47 5.48
N PHE A 4 22.56 -9.61 5.34
CA PHE A 4 21.23 -9.95 4.82
C PHE A 4 21.22 -10.15 3.29
N VAL A 5 22.10 -9.47 2.55
CA VAL A 5 22.05 -9.40 1.07
C VAL A 5 22.71 -10.61 0.38
N GLU A 6 23.66 -11.29 1.02
CA GLU A 6 24.36 -12.43 0.42
C GLU A 6 23.46 -13.68 0.29
N ASP A 7 22.55 -13.89 1.24
CA ASP A 7 21.77 -15.13 1.35
C ASP A 7 20.53 -15.19 0.45
N GLU A 8 20.03 -14.06 -0.07
CA GLU A 8 18.75 -14.01 -0.80
C GLU A 8 18.86 -13.84 -2.32
N HIS A 9 19.99 -13.34 -2.83
CA HIS A 9 20.09 -12.92 -4.25
C HIS A 9 21.28 -13.49 -5.02
N GLY A 10 22.05 -14.42 -4.43
CA GLY A 10 23.20 -15.04 -5.12
C GLY A 10 24.34 -14.07 -5.43
N ILE A 11 24.41 -12.95 -4.71
CA ILE A 11 25.48 -11.95 -4.83
C ILE A 11 26.54 -12.31 -3.78
N THR A 12 27.69 -12.80 -4.21
CA THR A 12 28.87 -12.99 -3.36
C THR A 12 29.44 -11.63 -2.96
N ARG A 13 29.68 -11.35 -1.66
CA ARG A 13 30.58 -10.24 -1.29
C ARG A 13 31.91 -10.46 -1.97
N THR A 14 32.34 -9.46 -2.72
CA THR A 14 33.76 -9.16 -2.73
C THR A 14 34.13 -8.70 -1.33
N ASP A 15 35.15 -9.36 -0.79
CA ASP A 15 35.91 -9.04 0.41
C ASP A 15 35.83 -7.58 0.91
N GLY A 16 35.83 -7.41 2.24
CA GLY A 16 35.72 -6.10 2.89
C GLY A 16 36.67 -5.09 2.24
N GLY A 17 36.10 -3.96 1.80
CA GLY A 17 36.85 -2.94 1.09
C GLY A 17 38.02 -2.39 1.91
N LEU A 18 38.80 -1.52 1.31
CA LEU A 18 40.07 -1.00 1.86
C LEU A 18 39.94 -0.21 3.18
N LEU A 19 38.72 0.00 3.66
CA LEU A 19 38.33 0.74 4.86
C LEU A 19 37.31 -0.05 5.70
N GLY A 20 37.28 -1.38 5.56
CA GLY A 20 36.49 -2.28 6.38
C GLY A 20 35.04 -2.46 5.93
N SER A 21 34.11 -2.65 6.87
CA SER A 21 32.75 -3.17 6.60
C SER A 21 31.68 -2.08 6.38
N GLY A 22 32.07 -0.94 5.82
CA GLY A 22 31.17 0.16 5.48
C GLY A 22 30.46 0.03 4.13
N ILE A 23 29.64 1.03 3.81
CA ILE A 23 28.99 1.20 2.50
C ILE A 23 29.82 2.22 1.72
N TYR A 24 30.30 1.80 0.56
CA TYR A 24 31.25 2.55 -0.26
C TYR A 24 30.54 3.38 -1.33
N PHE A 25 30.96 4.63 -1.45
CA PHE A 25 30.55 5.56 -2.48
C PHE A 25 31.78 6.16 -3.14
N SER A 26 31.62 6.52 -4.40
CA SER A 26 32.59 7.32 -5.14
C SER A 26 31.83 8.44 -5.83
N ASP A 27 32.44 9.61 -5.88
CA ASP A 27 32.00 10.73 -6.70
C ASP A 27 32.33 10.54 -8.19
N THR A 28 33.10 9.50 -8.52
CA THR A 28 33.57 9.22 -9.87
C THR A 28 32.83 8.00 -10.45
N ALA A 29 32.12 8.23 -11.56
CA ALA A 29 31.31 7.20 -12.22
C ALA A 29 32.13 5.98 -12.68
N SER A 30 33.38 6.19 -13.14
CA SER A 30 34.27 5.11 -13.61
C SER A 30 34.61 4.10 -12.52
N LYS A 31 34.69 4.52 -11.26
CA LYS A 31 34.98 3.63 -10.13
C LYS A 31 33.75 2.82 -9.71
N SER A 32 32.58 3.46 -9.68
CA SER A 32 31.31 2.78 -9.41
C SER A 32 30.98 1.71 -10.47
N LEU A 33 31.42 1.93 -11.72
CA LEU A 33 31.32 0.96 -12.82
C LEU A 33 32.16 -0.31 -12.61
N MET A 34 33.30 -0.23 -11.90
CA MET A 34 34.14 -1.39 -11.60
C MET A 34 33.42 -2.44 -10.74
N TYR A 35 32.41 -2.00 -9.98
CA TYR A 35 31.61 -2.83 -9.08
C TYR A 35 30.24 -3.21 -9.69
N SER A 36 29.94 -2.79 -10.92
CA SER A 36 28.70 -3.11 -11.61
C SER A 36 29.00 -4.07 -12.77
N GLY A 37 28.64 -5.35 -12.61
CA GLY A 37 28.76 -6.37 -13.67
C GLY A 37 27.56 -6.36 -14.62
N PRO A 38 27.73 -6.78 -15.89
CA PRO A 38 26.62 -6.92 -16.82
C PRO A 38 25.65 -8.02 -16.35
N SER A 39 24.35 -7.74 -16.42
CA SER A 39 23.29 -8.69 -16.09
C SER A 39 23.36 -9.94 -16.95
N THR A 40 23.20 -11.12 -16.34
CA THR A 40 23.19 -12.42 -17.04
C THR A 40 22.00 -12.59 -17.99
N THR A 41 20.93 -11.80 -17.82
CA THR A 41 19.70 -11.83 -18.64
C THR A 41 19.71 -10.85 -19.81
N HIS A 42 20.37 -9.69 -19.68
CA HIS A 42 20.25 -8.61 -20.67
C HIS A 42 21.59 -7.99 -21.11
N GLY A 43 22.70 -8.31 -20.42
CA GLY A 43 24.01 -7.72 -20.69
C GLY A 43 24.17 -6.25 -20.27
N SER A 44 23.10 -5.60 -19.78
CA SER A 44 23.15 -4.22 -19.27
C SER A 44 23.57 -4.17 -17.80
N ARG A 45 24.11 -3.02 -17.38
CA ARG A 45 24.58 -2.72 -16.02
C ARG A 45 23.61 -1.77 -15.32
N LEU A 46 23.56 -1.83 -13.99
CA LEU A 46 22.77 -0.93 -13.15
C LEU A 46 23.69 -0.18 -12.18
N LEU A 47 23.43 1.11 -12.00
CA LEU A 47 24.06 1.98 -11.01
C LEU A 47 23.00 2.68 -10.18
N LEU A 48 23.24 2.80 -8.88
CA LEU A 48 22.35 3.51 -7.97
C LEU A 48 22.98 4.84 -7.57
N LEU A 49 22.35 5.94 -7.95
CA LEU A 49 22.74 7.29 -7.52
C LEU A 49 22.09 7.58 -6.17
N CYS A 50 22.91 7.92 -5.18
CA CYS A 50 22.47 8.20 -3.82
C CYS A 50 22.92 9.59 -3.37
N ASP A 51 22.08 10.28 -2.61
CA ASP A 51 22.51 11.38 -1.76
C ASP A 51 23.11 10.79 -0.48
N VAL A 52 24.30 11.25 -0.07
CA VAL A 52 25.00 10.71 1.10
C VAL A 52 25.41 11.84 2.05
N SER A 53 25.03 11.71 3.32
CA SER A 53 25.39 12.60 4.41
C SER A 53 26.64 12.10 5.13
N LEU A 54 27.79 12.67 4.80
CA LEU A 54 29.08 12.24 5.33
C LEU A 54 29.34 12.73 6.77
N GLY A 55 28.70 13.80 7.22
CA GLY A 55 28.92 14.35 8.57
C GLY A 55 30.38 14.78 8.78
N LYS A 56 30.95 14.49 9.96
CA LYS A 56 32.38 14.68 10.22
C LYS A 56 33.18 13.56 9.57
N VAL A 57 33.97 13.91 8.57
CA VAL A 57 34.74 12.95 7.78
C VAL A 57 36.16 12.79 8.30
N LYS A 58 36.65 11.55 8.41
CA LYS A 58 38.06 11.25 8.69
C LYS A 58 38.80 10.88 7.41
N ASP A 59 39.72 11.73 6.99
CA ASP A 59 40.62 11.41 5.87
C ASP A 59 41.66 10.36 6.28
N CYS A 60 41.87 9.37 5.41
CA CYS A 60 42.80 8.26 5.58
C CYS A 60 43.65 8.08 4.32
N ALA A 61 44.98 8.12 4.46
CA ALA A 61 45.91 7.82 3.37
C ALA A 61 46.33 6.34 3.32
N ARG A 62 46.01 5.54 4.35
CA ARG A 62 46.32 4.12 4.44
C ARG A 62 45.07 3.28 4.56
N THR A 63 45.11 2.07 4.01
CA THR A 63 44.02 1.10 4.13
C THR A 63 43.87 0.58 5.56
N ASN A 64 42.62 0.33 5.97
CA ASN A 64 42.30 -0.26 7.26
C ASN A 64 41.06 -1.15 7.15
N ASN A 65 41.29 -2.41 6.81
CA ASN A 65 40.24 -3.38 6.52
C ASN A 65 39.54 -3.91 7.79
N SER A 66 40.03 -3.54 8.98
CA SER A 66 39.47 -3.96 10.28
C SER A 66 38.39 -3.02 10.82
N LEU A 67 38.13 -1.89 10.15
CA LEU A 67 37.11 -0.94 10.58
C LEU A 67 35.71 -1.53 10.47
N MET A 68 34.98 -1.51 11.58
CA MET A 68 33.56 -1.89 11.64
C MET A 68 32.63 -0.68 11.86
N GLU A 69 33.21 0.45 12.27
CA GLU A 69 32.54 1.70 12.60
C GLU A 69 33.52 2.87 12.34
N PRO A 70 33.04 4.13 12.21
CA PRO A 70 33.94 5.24 11.97
C PRO A 70 34.77 5.52 13.24
N PRO A 71 36.01 6.04 13.11
CA PRO A 71 36.83 6.40 14.25
C PRO A 71 36.12 7.37 15.21
N SER A 72 36.35 7.21 16.52
CA SER A 72 35.70 8.02 17.55
C SER A 72 35.75 9.53 17.24
N GLY A 73 34.57 10.15 17.17
CA GLY A 73 34.41 11.58 16.87
C GLY A 73 34.14 11.92 15.40
N TYR A 74 34.07 10.92 14.53
CA TYR A 74 33.77 11.03 13.11
C TYR A 74 32.54 10.19 12.74
N ASP A 75 31.87 10.58 11.67
CA ASP A 75 30.63 9.97 11.16
C ASP A 75 30.88 9.16 9.88
N SER A 76 31.95 9.45 9.14
CA SER A 76 32.35 8.73 7.93
C SER A 76 33.87 8.73 7.74
N VAL A 77 34.35 7.88 6.84
CA VAL A 77 35.77 7.80 6.48
C VAL A 77 35.94 8.10 4.99
N HIS A 78 37.01 8.81 4.65
CA HIS A 78 37.37 9.16 3.29
C HIS A 78 38.78 8.68 2.98
N GLY A 79 38.90 7.71 2.08
CA GLY A 79 40.18 7.26 1.54
C GLY A 79 40.65 8.25 0.49
N VAL A 80 41.68 9.04 0.81
CA VAL A 80 42.11 10.17 -0.05
C VAL A 80 43.11 9.70 -1.11
N LYS A 81 42.89 10.12 -2.37
CA LYS A 81 43.82 9.95 -3.49
C LYS A 81 45.10 10.78 -3.33
N PHE A 82 45.04 11.90 -2.63
CA PHE A 82 46.18 12.77 -2.38
C PHE A 82 46.20 13.23 -0.92
N SER A 83 47.25 12.86 -0.19
CA SER A 83 47.45 13.32 1.19
C SER A 83 47.90 14.79 1.21
N SER A 84 47.34 15.58 2.12
CA SER A 84 47.74 16.97 2.38
C SER A 84 49.19 17.12 2.85
N GLU A 85 49.82 16.03 3.30
CA GLU A 85 51.20 16.02 3.83
C GLU A 85 52.24 15.46 2.83
N GLY A 86 51.84 15.16 1.58
CA GLY A 86 52.75 14.66 0.54
C GLY A 86 53.18 13.19 0.69
N GLU A 87 52.58 12.46 1.64
CA GLU A 87 52.80 11.03 1.80
C GLU A 87 52.09 10.20 0.71
N PRO A 88 52.68 9.08 0.27
CA PRO A 88 52.04 8.19 -0.70
C PRO A 88 50.82 7.52 -0.08
N THR A 89 49.67 7.66 -0.77
CA THR A 89 48.41 7.03 -0.38
C THR A 89 48.28 5.62 -0.96
N ASP A 90 47.50 4.78 -0.28
CA ASP A 90 47.11 3.47 -0.78
C ASP A 90 45.89 3.53 -1.73
N PHE A 91 45.22 4.69 -1.83
CA PHE A 91 44.00 4.86 -2.62
C PHE A 91 44.28 5.45 -4.01
N ILE A 92 43.86 4.73 -5.06
CA ILE A 92 44.02 5.17 -6.46
C ILE A 92 43.06 6.33 -6.80
N ASP A 93 41.88 6.35 -6.16
CA ASP A 93 40.84 7.35 -6.30
C ASP A 93 40.15 7.55 -4.95
N ASP A 94 39.45 8.67 -4.77
CA ASP A 94 38.73 8.97 -3.54
C ASP A 94 37.63 7.92 -3.27
N GLU A 95 37.53 7.49 -2.01
CA GLU A 95 36.52 6.54 -1.52
C GLU A 95 35.83 7.08 -0.29
N PHE A 96 34.52 7.24 -0.36
CA PHE A 96 33.71 7.69 0.76
C PHE A 96 33.00 6.49 1.39
N VAL A 97 33.17 6.30 2.69
CA VAL A 97 32.65 5.14 3.41
C VAL A 97 31.82 5.61 4.59
N ILE A 98 30.54 5.25 4.57
CA ILE A 98 29.63 5.40 5.72
C ILE A 98 29.45 4.05 6.40
N TYR A 99 29.23 4.06 7.70
CA TYR A 99 28.99 2.82 8.47
C TYR A 99 27.57 2.78 9.03
N ASN A 100 26.85 3.90 9.02
CA ASN A 100 25.43 3.96 9.36
C ASN A 100 24.57 4.04 8.07
N PRO A 101 23.71 3.04 7.79
CA PRO A 101 22.83 3.06 6.63
C PRO A 101 21.89 4.27 6.55
N ARG A 102 21.62 4.94 7.67
CA ARG A 102 20.77 6.15 7.72
C ARG A 102 21.45 7.38 7.10
N GLN A 103 22.75 7.31 6.77
CA GLN A 103 23.49 8.39 6.12
C GLN A 103 23.31 8.41 4.60
N GLN A 104 22.57 7.47 3.99
CA GLN A 104 22.32 7.46 2.55
C GLN A 104 20.82 7.55 2.22
N LYS A 105 20.50 8.19 1.10
CA LYS A 105 19.17 8.18 0.46
C LYS A 105 19.31 7.86 -1.02
N MET A 106 18.70 6.76 -1.46
CA MET A 106 18.68 6.38 -2.86
C MET A 106 17.83 7.38 -3.66
N LYS A 107 18.30 7.79 -4.84
CA LYS A 107 17.59 8.74 -5.70
C LYS A 107 17.20 8.16 -7.05
N TYR A 108 18.16 7.61 -7.78
CA TYR A 108 17.93 7.15 -9.14
C TYR A 108 18.61 5.82 -9.37
N LEU A 109 17.92 4.93 -10.09
CA LEU A 109 18.51 3.72 -10.66
C LEU A 109 18.79 4.00 -12.15
N VAL A 110 20.06 3.93 -12.52
CA VAL A 110 20.54 4.23 -13.88
C VAL A 110 20.95 2.93 -14.55
N GLN A 111 20.33 2.63 -15.69
CA GLN A 111 20.74 1.52 -16.56
C GLN A 111 21.71 2.03 -17.63
N LEU A 112 22.81 1.29 -17.87
CA LEU A 112 23.83 1.64 -18.85
C LEU A 112 24.48 0.40 -19.47
N CYS A 113 25.17 0.58 -20.59
CA CYS A 113 25.99 -0.45 -21.25
C CYS A 113 27.36 0.12 -21.61
N LEU A 114 28.44 -0.63 -21.39
CA LEU A 114 29.78 -0.28 -21.87
C LEU A 114 30.01 -0.86 -23.28
N PRO A 115 30.95 -0.29 -24.07
CA PRO A 115 31.24 -0.76 -25.43
C PRO A 115 31.62 -2.24 -25.53
N GLU A 116 32.21 -2.79 -24.47
CA GLU A 116 32.59 -4.19 -24.34
C GLU A 116 31.45 -5.14 -23.90
N ASP A 117 30.29 -4.61 -23.50
CA ASP A 117 29.16 -5.44 -23.05
C ASP A 117 28.42 -6.06 -24.24
N THR A 118 28.22 -7.38 -24.20
CA THR A 118 27.46 -8.12 -25.22
C THR A 118 25.97 -8.12 -24.87
N VAL A 119 25.28 -7.08 -25.33
CA VAL A 119 23.84 -6.94 -25.16
C VAL A 119 23.12 -7.98 -26.03
N THR A 120 22.26 -8.80 -25.41
CA THR A 120 21.37 -9.67 -26.18
C THR A 120 20.24 -8.78 -26.73
N PRO A 121 20.10 -8.61 -28.05
CA PRO A 121 19.06 -7.76 -28.59
C PRO A 121 17.71 -8.36 -28.25
N LEU A 122 16.84 -7.55 -27.64
CA LEU A 122 15.44 -7.90 -27.45
C LEU A 122 14.88 -8.33 -28.81
N THR A 123 14.43 -9.58 -28.91
CA THR A 123 13.27 -9.80 -29.79
C THR A 123 12.17 -9.04 -29.11
N ASP A 124 11.69 -7.96 -29.74
CA ASP A 124 10.76 -6.99 -29.17
C ASP A 124 9.65 -7.64 -28.32
N MET A 125 9.91 -7.78 -27.02
CA MET A 125 8.95 -7.26 -26.07
C MET A 125 9.25 -5.78 -26.04
N ALA A 126 8.70 -5.09 -27.05
CA ALA A 126 8.70 -3.65 -27.09
C ALA A 126 8.23 -3.16 -25.71
N LEU A 127 9.17 -2.61 -24.93
CA LEU A 127 8.92 -1.34 -24.27
C LEU A 127 8.56 -0.39 -25.40
N THR A 128 7.32 -0.52 -25.84
CA THR A 128 6.69 0.53 -26.60
C THR A 128 6.58 1.61 -25.54
N LEU A 129 7.59 2.49 -25.50
CA LEU A 129 7.28 3.90 -25.61
C LEU A 129 6.40 4.00 -26.85
N ARG A 130 5.12 3.67 -26.67
CA ARG A 130 4.10 4.45 -27.30
C ARG A 130 4.38 5.80 -26.68
N SER A 131 5.08 6.66 -27.42
CA SER A 131 4.33 7.79 -27.92
C SER A 131 2.97 7.21 -28.30
N GLU A 132 2.04 7.29 -27.37
CA GLU A 132 0.71 7.62 -27.80
C GLU A 132 0.96 8.95 -28.54
N GLU A 133 1.28 8.86 -29.84
CA GLU A 133 0.33 9.39 -30.79
C GLU A 133 -0.98 8.84 -30.27
N SER A 134 -1.62 9.67 -29.43
CA SER A 134 -3.05 9.72 -29.41
C SER A 134 -3.42 9.51 -30.87
N THR A 135 -4.03 8.37 -31.17
CA THR A 135 -5.23 8.54 -31.96
C THR A 135 -5.99 9.59 -31.19
N ASP A 136 -5.93 10.82 -31.70
CA ASP A 136 -6.77 11.95 -31.34
C ASP A 136 -8.21 11.49 -31.56
N GLN A 137 -8.66 10.54 -30.73
CA GLN A 137 -9.96 10.66 -30.17
C GLN A 137 -9.75 11.76 -29.15
N GLU A 138 -10.21 12.94 -29.52
CA GLU A 138 -10.54 14.03 -28.61
C GLU A 138 -11.36 13.44 -27.44
N VAL A 139 -10.68 12.84 -26.45
CA VAL A 139 -11.30 12.50 -25.18
C VAL A 139 -11.36 13.85 -24.50
N SER A 140 -12.53 14.47 -24.61
CA SER A 140 -12.85 15.78 -24.07
C SER A 140 -12.13 16.01 -22.74
N GLU A 141 -11.34 17.07 -22.64
CA GLU A 141 -10.72 17.55 -21.40
C GLU A 141 -11.75 17.87 -20.29
N GLU A 142 -13.03 17.74 -20.60
CA GLU A 142 -14.15 17.78 -19.67
C GLU A 142 -14.23 16.49 -18.85
N ILE A 143 -13.70 16.53 -17.62
CA ILE A 143 -13.99 15.53 -16.59
C ILE A 143 -15.51 15.50 -16.36
N ASN A 144 -16.18 14.41 -16.76
CA ASN A 144 -17.62 14.23 -16.59
C ASN A 144 -17.91 13.44 -15.29
N LEU A 145 -18.89 13.88 -14.51
CA LEU A 145 -19.30 13.24 -13.25
C LEU A 145 -19.76 11.78 -13.41
N LYS A 146 -19.98 11.30 -14.63
CA LYS A 146 -20.31 9.90 -14.91
C LYS A 146 -19.10 8.95 -14.79
N ASP A 147 -17.89 9.44 -15.05
CA ASP A 147 -16.64 8.64 -15.10
C ASP A 147 -16.09 8.28 -13.72
N VAL A 148 -16.71 8.80 -12.64
CA VAL A 148 -16.31 8.57 -11.25
C VAL A 148 -16.92 7.27 -10.69
N LYS A 149 -17.85 6.63 -11.42
CA LYS A 149 -18.55 5.42 -10.96
C LYS A 149 -17.84 4.11 -11.30
N ASP A 150 -16.78 4.14 -12.13
CA ASP A 150 -16.15 2.94 -12.73
C ASP A 150 -14.68 2.73 -12.30
N VAL A 151 -14.30 3.10 -11.06
CA VAL A 151 -12.92 2.93 -10.56
C VAL A 151 -12.64 1.46 -10.20
N PRO A 152 -11.71 0.75 -10.87
CA PRO A 152 -11.37 -0.65 -10.56
C PRO A 152 -10.65 -0.74 -9.21
N ASP A 153 -11.12 -1.63 -8.33
CA ASP A 153 -10.48 -1.88 -7.03
C ASP A 153 -9.08 -2.60 -7.20
N PRO A 154 -8.11 -2.21 -6.35
CA PRO A 154 -6.69 -2.59 -6.46
C PRO A 154 -6.35 -4.05 -6.14
N LEU A 155 -7.20 -4.79 -5.42
CA LEU A 155 -6.93 -6.17 -4.99
C LEU A 155 -6.85 -7.18 -6.15
N ASN A 156 -7.22 -6.78 -7.38
CA ASN A 156 -7.12 -7.61 -8.59
C ASN A 156 -5.69 -8.01 -9.00
N LYS A 157 -4.67 -7.36 -8.43
CA LYS A 157 -3.27 -7.55 -8.83
C LYS A 157 -2.59 -8.73 -8.12
N VAL A 158 -3.17 -9.30 -7.05
CA VAL A 158 -2.57 -10.40 -6.28
C VAL A 158 -3.20 -11.74 -6.67
N THR A 159 -2.38 -12.68 -7.17
CA THR A 159 -2.83 -14.05 -7.41
C THR A 159 -2.75 -14.83 -6.09
N ALA A 160 -3.90 -15.19 -5.51
CA ALA A 160 -3.96 -15.95 -4.26
C ALA A 160 -4.01 -17.47 -4.47
N GLY A 161 -3.72 -18.23 -3.42
CA GLY A 161 -3.76 -19.69 -3.39
C GLY A 161 -2.37 -20.35 -3.42
N LEU A 162 -2.34 -21.64 -3.78
CA LEU A 162 -1.11 -22.44 -3.81
C LEU A 162 -0.47 -22.41 -5.22
N ILE A 163 0.68 -21.76 -5.32
CA ILE A 163 1.33 -21.41 -6.59
C ILE A 163 2.66 -22.17 -6.71
N GLY A 164 2.79 -23.04 -7.71
CA GLY A 164 4.04 -23.74 -8.02
C GLY A 164 5.07 -22.88 -8.75
N LYS A 165 6.36 -23.25 -8.67
CA LYS A 165 7.42 -22.66 -9.50
C LYS A 165 7.03 -22.69 -10.99
N GLY A 166 7.01 -21.51 -11.64
CA GLY A 166 6.63 -21.35 -13.05
C GLY A 166 5.12 -21.17 -13.33
N LYS A 167 4.33 -20.67 -12.36
CA LYS A 167 2.87 -20.47 -12.46
C LYS A 167 2.07 -21.78 -12.68
N GLN A 168 2.63 -22.94 -12.32
CA GLN A 168 1.84 -24.17 -12.27
C GLN A 168 0.86 -24.08 -11.09
N SER A 169 -0.43 -23.94 -11.39
CA SER A 169 -1.48 -23.83 -10.38
C SER A 169 -1.78 -25.22 -9.79
N VAL A 170 -1.77 -25.31 -8.47
CA VAL A 170 -2.29 -26.49 -7.76
C VAL A 170 -3.77 -26.26 -7.51
N PRO A 171 -4.68 -27.06 -8.10
CA PRO A 171 -6.11 -26.80 -8.00
C PRO A 171 -6.62 -26.97 -6.56
N LEU A 172 -7.38 -25.97 -6.13
CA LEU A 172 -8.19 -26.00 -4.91
C LEU A 172 -9.40 -26.93 -5.12
N LYS A 173 -9.58 -27.91 -4.24
CA LYS A 173 -10.64 -28.93 -4.33
C LYS A 173 -11.82 -28.61 -3.42
N SER A 174 -11.56 -28.13 -2.21
CA SER A 174 -12.60 -27.79 -1.25
C SER A 174 -12.17 -26.64 -0.36
N VAL A 175 -13.16 -25.88 0.09
CA VAL A 175 -13.03 -24.79 1.06
C VAL A 175 -14.12 -24.92 2.11
N HIS A 176 -13.71 -25.02 3.37
CA HIS A 176 -14.61 -25.03 4.51
C HIS A 176 -14.31 -23.84 5.41
N ILE A 177 -15.28 -22.94 5.52
CA ILE A 177 -15.17 -21.73 6.34
C ILE A 177 -16.08 -21.89 7.55
N ARG A 178 -15.50 -21.72 8.74
CA ARG A 178 -16.22 -21.63 10.00
C ARG A 178 -15.90 -20.30 10.64
N ALA A 179 -16.91 -19.46 10.81
CA ALA A 179 -16.77 -18.19 11.50
C ALA A 179 -17.54 -18.22 12.82
N HIS A 180 -16.94 -17.67 13.86
CA HIS A 180 -17.60 -17.36 15.11
C HIS A 180 -17.58 -15.85 15.33
N LEU A 181 -18.75 -15.25 15.39
CA LEU A 181 -18.92 -13.81 15.57
C LEU A 181 -19.40 -13.54 16.99
N LEU A 182 -18.61 -12.80 17.75
CA LEU A 182 -18.96 -12.34 19.08
C LEU A 182 -18.97 -10.81 19.06
N ASP A 183 -20.17 -10.24 18.98
CA ASP A 183 -20.35 -8.79 18.82
C ASP A 183 -19.57 -8.22 17.61
N LEU A 184 -18.48 -7.47 17.85
CA LEU A 184 -17.63 -6.87 16.83
C LEU A 184 -16.39 -7.70 16.47
N VAL A 185 -16.17 -8.82 17.16
CA VAL A 185 -14.99 -9.68 16.96
C VAL A 185 -15.38 -10.93 16.18
N ALA A 186 -14.66 -11.19 15.09
CA ALA A 186 -14.84 -12.40 14.29
C ALA A 186 -13.61 -13.30 14.40
N LYS A 187 -13.83 -14.56 14.80
CA LYS A 187 -12.85 -15.63 14.66
C LYS A 187 -13.21 -16.46 13.44
N VAL A 188 -12.34 -16.46 12.43
CA VAL A 188 -12.56 -17.19 11.19
C VAL A 188 -11.54 -18.31 11.07
N VAL A 189 -12.02 -19.53 10.80
CA VAL A 189 -11.20 -20.70 10.51
C VAL A 189 -11.51 -21.14 9.10
N ILE A 190 -10.47 -21.17 8.27
CA ILE A 190 -10.56 -21.55 6.86
C ILE A 190 -9.76 -22.83 6.66
N LEU A 191 -10.41 -23.87 6.14
CA LEU A 191 -9.77 -25.11 5.75
C LEU A 191 -9.81 -25.19 4.23
N GLN A 192 -8.63 -25.35 3.61
CA GLN A 192 -8.49 -25.45 2.16
C GLN A 192 -7.78 -26.75 1.81
N GLU A 193 -8.36 -27.48 0.87
CA GLU A 193 -7.77 -28.72 0.36
C GLU A 193 -7.20 -28.50 -1.04
N TYR A 194 -5.89 -28.70 -1.17
CA TYR A 194 -5.19 -28.66 -2.45
C TYR A 194 -4.74 -30.06 -2.84
N LYS A 195 -4.82 -30.36 -4.13
CA LYS A 195 -4.29 -31.61 -4.67
C LYS A 195 -3.36 -31.34 -5.83
N ASN A 196 -2.11 -31.75 -5.68
CA ASN A 196 -1.20 -31.82 -6.82
C ASN A 196 -1.61 -32.99 -7.72
N ASP A 197 -2.24 -32.67 -8.84
CA ASP A 197 -2.64 -33.66 -9.85
C ASP A 197 -1.49 -34.02 -10.82
N ASN A 198 -0.28 -33.45 -10.63
CA ASN A 198 0.89 -33.77 -11.44
C ASN A 198 1.65 -34.99 -10.91
N ASN A 199 2.33 -35.69 -11.81
CA ASN A 199 3.14 -36.88 -11.49
C ASN A 199 4.53 -36.55 -10.90
N VAL A 200 4.79 -35.28 -10.57
CA VAL A 200 6.08 -34.79 -10.06
C VAL A 200 5.82 -33.96 -8.80
N PRO A 201 6.67 -34.06 -7.75
CA PRO A 201 6.61 -33.16 -6.60
C PRO A 201 6.74 -31.70 -7.02
N ILE A 202 5.93 -30.82 -6.43
CA ILE A 202 5.92 -29.39 -6.71
C ILE A 202 6.36 -28.64 -5.45
N GLU A 203 7.26 -27.69 -5.65
CA GLU A 203 7.54 -26.64 -4.68
C GLU A 203 6.53 -25.51 -4.91
N ALA A 204 5.78 -25.15 -3.87
CA ALA A 204 4.69 -24.18 -3.98
C ALA A 204 4.71 -23.13 -2.86
N LYS A 205 4.40 -21.88 -3.21
CA LYS A 205 4.14 -20.76 -2.29
C LYS A 205 2.64 -20.70 -2.02
N TYR A 206 2.24 -20.69 -0.75
CA TYR A 206 0.86 -20.43 -0.36
C TYR A 206 0.70 -18.93 -0.09
N VAL A 207 -0.21 -18.28 -0.83
CA VAL A 207 -0.51 -16.86 -0.69
C VAL A 207 -1.94 -16.72 -0.18
N PHE A 208 -2.10 -16.15 1.01
CA PHE A 208 -3.40 -15.87 1.61
C PHE A 208 -3.56 -14.35 1.78
N PRO A 209 -4.61 -13.74 1.20
CA PRO A 209 -4.86 -12.32 1.41
C PRO A 209 -5.37 -12.08 2.83
N LEU A 210 -4.85 -11.06 3.47
CA LEU A 210 -5.30 -10.62 4.78
C LEU A 210 -5.80 -9.18 4.68
N ASP A 211 -6.87 -8.89 5.41
CA ASP A 211 -7.34 -7.53 5.63
C ASP A 211 -6.44 -6.85 6.65
N ASP A 212 -6.24 -5.54 6.56
CA ASP A 212 -5.37 -4.77 7.45
C ASP A 212 -5.85 -4.73 8.91
N THR A 213 -7.13 -5.05 9.14
CA THR A 213 -7.71 -5.19 10.49
C THR A 213 -7.70 -6.63 11.00
N ALA A 214 -7.23 -7.59 10.20
CA ALA A 214 -7.19 -9.00 10.55
C ALA A 214 -5.79 -9.46 10.93
N ALA A 215 -5.72 -10.48 11.77
CA ALA A 215 -4.46 -11.12 12.16
C ALA A 215 -4.58 -12.64 12.08
N VAL A 216 -3.53 -13.30 11.59
CA VAL A 216 -3.47 -14.77 11.58
C VAL A 216 -3.04 -15.27 12.95
N CYS A 217 -3.98 -15.86 13.69
CA CYS A 217 -3.71 -16.39 15.04
C CYS A 217 -3.16 -17.82 15.06
N GLY A 218 -3.16 -18.52 13.92
CA GLY A 218 -2.67 -19.89 13.82
C GLY A 218 -2.72 -20.42 12.40
N PHE A 219 -1.75 -21.29 12.08
CA PHE A 219 -1.65 -21.95 10.79
C PHE A 219 -1.30 -23.42 10.98
N GLU A 220 -2.02 -24.29 10.30
CA GLU A 220 -1.78 -25.73 10.30
C GLU A 220 -1.85 -26.26 8.88
N ALA A 221 -0.95 -27.18 8.53
CA ALA A 221 -0.95 -27.84 7.23
C ALA A 221 -0.76 -29.35 7.39
N PHE A 222 -1.55 -30.13 6.65
CA PHE A 222 -1.40 -31.58 6.57
C PHE A 222 -0.80 -31.95 5.20
N ILE A 223 0.48 -32.29 5.18
CA ILE A 223 1.22 -32.57 3.94
C ILE A 223 1.70 -34.02 3.97
N ASN A 224 1.18 -34.85 3.06
CA ASN A 224 1.57 -36.27 2.94
C ASN A 224 1.53 -37.05 4.27
N GLY A 225 0.50 -36.82 5.08
CA GLY A 225 0.33 -37.47 6.40
C GLY A 225 1.18 -36.87 7.53
N LYS A 226 1.97 -35.82 7.27
CA LYS A 226 2.64 -35.03 8.30
C LYS A 226 1.78 -33.82 8.67
N HIS A 227 1.62 -33.58 9.96
CA HIS A 227 0.98 -32.39 10.51
C HIS A 227 2.06 -31.36 10.82
N VAL A 228 1.98 -30.22 10.15
CA VAL A 228 2.85 -29.06 10.33
C VAL A 228 2.03 -28.00 11.05
N ILE A 229 2.56 -27.50 12.17
CA ILE A 229 1.94 -26.44 12.96
C ILE A 229 2.88 -25.24 12.90
N GLY A 230 2.35 -24.08 12.51
CA GLY A 230 3.07 -22.83 12.52
C GLY A 230 3.31 -22.36 13.95
N GLU A 231 4.56 -22.04 14.27
CA GLU A 231 4.95 -21.42 15.53
C GLU A 231 5.23 -19.94 15.28
N VAL A 232 4.47 -19.05 15.93
CA VAL A 232 4.66 -17.61 15.80
C VAL A 232 5.92 -17.20 16.55
N LYS A 233 6.82 -16.50 15.85
CA LYS A 233 8.10 -15.98 16.36
C LYS A 233 8.32 -14.56 15.86
N GLU A 234 9.21 -13.82 16.50
CA GLU A 234 9.69 -12.54 15.98
C GLU A 234 10.27 -12.71 14.55
N LYS A 235 9.97 -11.75 13.67
CA LYS A 235 10.29 -11.81 12.23
C LYS A 235 11.76 -12.16 11.97
N GLU A 236 12.70 -11.45 12.60
CA GLU A 236 14.14 -11.67 12.41
C GLU A 236 14.57 -13.09 12.85
N LYS A 237 14.03 -13.57 13.97
CA LYS A 237 14.34 -14.90 14.51
C LYS A 237 13.82 -16.00 13.58
N ALA A 238 12.59 -15.88 13.08
CA ALA A 238 11.99 -16.82 12.15
C ALA A 238 12.81 -16.95 10.85
N HIS A 239 13.24 -15.82 10.28
CA HIS A 239 14.06 -15.80 9.07
C HIS A 239 15.43 -16.45 9.29
N LYS A 240 16.08 -16.20 10.43
CA LYS A 240 17.36 -16.80 10.77
C LYS A 240 17.27 -18.33 10.89
N GLU A 241 16.29 -18.83 11.66
CA GLU A 241 16.08 -20.27 11.84
C GLU A 241 15.74 -20.96 10.51
N TYR A 242 14.95 -20.30 9.64
CA TYR A 242 14.66 -20.79 8.30
C TYR A 242 15.93 -20.92 7.43
N LYS A 243 16.76 -19.88 7.35
CA LYS A 243 18.03 -19.90 6.59
C LYS A 243 18.99 -20.98 7.11
N GLU A 244 19.08 -21.14 8.43
CA GLU A 244 19.86 -22.21 9.07
C GLU A 244 19.35 -23.62 8.75
N ALA A 245 18.02 -23.81 8.65
CA ALA A 245 17.44 -25.12 8.30
C ALA A 245 17.67 -25.47 6.83
N ILE A 246 17.53 -24.50 5.92
CA ILE A 246 17.80 -24.68 4.48
C ILE A 246 19.28 -24.99 4.23
N SER A 247 20.21 -24.26 4.88
CA SER A 247 21.65 -24.51 4.75
C SER A 247 22.09 -25.89 5.27
N LYS A 248 21.35 -26.47 6.22
CA LYS A 248 21.54 -27.85 6.71
C LYS A 248 20.86 -28.92 5.84
N GLY A 249 20.19 -28.52 4.75
CA GLY A 249 19.51 -29.43 3.82
C GLY A 249 18.17 -29.98 4.35
N HIS A 250 17.61 -29.38 5.40
CA HIS A 250 16.28 -29.74 5.89
C HIS A 250 15.18 -29.02 5.10
N GLY A 251 14.04 -29.67 4.92
CA GLY A 251 12.83 -28.97 4.47
C GLY A 251 12.36 -28.00 5.56
N ALA A 252 12.23 -26.73 5.22
CA ALA A 252 11.78 -25.68 6.12
C ALA A 252 10.57 -24.95 5.52
N TYR A 253 9.69 -24.43 6.38
CA TYR A 253 8.51 -23.67 6.00
C TYR A 253 8.55 -22.32 6.70
N LEU A 254 8.36 -21.25 5.96
CA LEU A 254 8.29 -19.89 6.49
C LEU A 254 6.98 -19.25 6.03
N MET A 255 6.31 -18.60 6.97
CA MET A 255 5.16 -17.73 6.71
C MET A 255 5.59 -16.33 7.12
N ASP A 256 5.43 -15.37 6.23
CA ASP A 256 5.72 -13.96 6.48
C ASP A 256 4.58 -13.10 5.92
N GLU A 257 4.35 -11.99 6.59
CA GLU A 257 3.45 -10.94 6.12
C GLU A 257 4.26 -9.99 5.23
N GLU A 258 3.90 -9.94 3.95
CA GLU A 258 4.43 -8.97 3.00
C GLU A 258 3.48 -7.76 2.99
N GLU A 259 3.90 -6.62 3.57
CA GLU A 259 3.17 -5.37 3.39
C GLU A 259 3.20 -5.00 1.90
N PRO A 260 2.05 -4.64 1.29
CA PRO A 260 2.04 -4.13 -0.07
C PRO A 260 2.89 -2.85 -0.11
N THR A 261 4.05 -2.93 -0.75
CA THR A 261 4.87 -1.76 -1.02
C THR A 261 4.08 -0.78 -1.87
N GLU A 262 3.85 0.42 -1.33
CA GLU A 262 3.28 1.61 -1.97
C GLU A 262 2.01 1.36 -2.80
N ASN A 263 0.85 1.25 -2.14
CA ASN A 263 -0.45 1.77 -2.63
C ASN A 263 -1.48 1.73 -1.50
N GLU A 264 -1.96 2.92 -1.13
CA GLU A 264 -2.89 3.18 -0.03
C GLU A 264 -4.31 2.65 -0.33
N ALA A 265 -4.84 1.73 0.47
CA ALA A 265 -6.27 1.66 0.79
C ALA A 265 -6.56 0.68 1.95
N ILE A 266 -7.41 1.14 2.88
CA ILE A 266 -8.01 0.37 3.98
C ILE A 266 -9.49 0.17 3.63
N ALA A 267 -9.97 -1.07 3.59
CA ALA A 267 -11.38 -1.38 3.37
C ALA A 267 -11.74 -2.78 3.90
N PHE A 268 -12.66 -2.83 4.87
CA PHE A 268 -13.16 -4.08 5.45
C PHE A 268 -14.12 -4.81 4.51
N SER A 269 -13.74 -6.02 4.09
CA SER A 269 -14.63 -7.02 3.48
C SER A 269 -14.16 -8.42 3.88
N LEU A 270 -15.02 -9.44 3.78
CA LEU A 270 -14.64 -10.85 3.96
C LEU A 270 -14.60 -11.52 2.58
N PRO A 271 -13.46 -11.51 1.87
CA PRO A 271 -13.33 -12.10 0.56
C PRO A 271 -13.14 -13.62 0.69
N ALA A 272 -13.61 -14.37 -0.30
CA ALA A 272 -13.12 -15.74 -0.50
C ALA A 272 -11.71 -15.75 -1.12
N SER A 273 -11.30 -14.62 -1.72
CA SER A 273 -9.94 -14.10 -1.88
C SER A 273 -10.03 -12.71 -2.55
N VAL A 274 -9.14 -11.78 -2.20
CA VAL A 274 -8.76 -10.52 -2.90
C VAL A 274 -9.52 -10.28 -4.21
N ALA A 275 -10.53 -9.40 -4.19
CA ALA A 275 -11.29 -9.00 -5.38
C ALA A 275 -11.13 -7.50 -5.59
N PRO A 276 -11.24 -7.02 -6.83
CA PRO A 276 -12.61 -6.81 -7.32
C PRO A 276 -12.89 -7.31 -8.73
N TRP A 277 -14.16 -7.30 -9.08
CA TRP A 277 -14.54 -7.01 -10.46
C TRP A 277 -15.66 -5.97 -10.46
N ILE A 278 -15.74 -5.17 -11.52
CA ILE A 278 -16.82 -4.19 -11.78
C ILE A 278 -17.72 -4.78 -12.88
N GLN A 279 -19.03 -4.60 -12.75
CA GLN A 279 -19.94 -4.72 -13.89
C GLN A 279 -20.85 -3.49 -14.00
N ASP A 280 -20.56 -2.62 -14.98
CA ASP A 280 -21.56 -1.85 -15.71
C ASP A 280 -21.07 -1.62 -17.15
N THR A 281 -21.21 -2.64 -18.00
CA THR A 281 -21.21 -2.43 -19.47
C THR A 281 -22.08 -3.48 -20.16
N ALA A 282 -23.33 -3.59 -19.72
CA ALA A 282 -24.37 -4.25 -20.48
C ALA A 282 -25.31 -3.18 -21.04
N LEU A 283 -25.03 -2.69 -22.25
CA LEU A 283 -25.98 -2.25 -23.30
C LEU A 283 -25.34 -1.23 -24.27
N ALA A 284 -24.43 -1.69 -25.14
CA ALA A 284 -24.16 -1.04 -26.43
C ALA A 284 -23.68 -2.07 -27.49
N GLN A 285 -24.67 -2.56 -28.25
CA GLN A 285 -24.70 -3.15 -29.60
C GLN A 285 -23.45 -3.78 -30.27
N LYS A 286 -23.61 -5.09 -30.60
CA LYS A 286 -23.32 -5.87 -31.85
C LYS A 286 -22.00 -5.62 -32.62
N THR A 287 -21.27 -6.61 -33.14
CA THR A 287 -21.50 -8.06 -33.38
C THR A 287 -20.14 -8.74 -33.59
N GLN A 288 -20.02 -9.96 -33.08
CA GLN A 288 -18.90 -10.89 -33.20
C GLN A 288 -18.30 -11.02 -34.62
N SER A 289 -16.96 -11.07 -34.71
CA SER A 289 -16.23 -11.56 -35.89
C SER A 289 -14.97 -12.34 -35.47
N GLU A 290 -15.18 -13.44 -34.74
CA GLU A 290 -14.52 -14.74 -34.92
C GLU A 290 -14.88 -15.66 -33.75
N LEU A 291 -15.22 -16.91 -34.11
CA LEU A 291 -15.59 -17.97 -33.17
C LEU A 291 -14.33 -18.73 -32.79
N THR A 292 -13.77 -18.44 -31.60
CA THR A 292 -12.84 -19.37 -30.94
C THR A 292 -13.58 -20.06 -29.82
N SER A 293 -14.16 -21.22 -30.13
CA SER A 293 -14.65 -22.14 -29.10
C SER A 293 -13.46 -22.78 -28.40
N LEU A 294 -12.97 -22.15 -27.33
CA LEU A 294 -12.15 -22.85 -26.34
C LEU A 294 -13.10 -23.58 -25.40
N LYS A 295 -13.18 -24.91 -25.57
CA LYS A 295 -13.74 -25.79 -24.55
C LYS A 295 -12.88 -25.62 -23.30
N VAL A 296 -13.32 -24.76 -22.38
CA VAL A 296 -12.79 -24.74 -21.02
C VAL A 296 -13.17 -26.09 -20.42
N LYS A 297 -12.14 -26.92 -20.23
CA LYS A 297 -12.24 -28.13 -19.42
C LYS A 297 -12.79 -27.70 -18.07
N ASP A 298 -13.97 -28.22 -17.76
CA ASP A 298 -14.58 -28.34 -16.44
C ASP A 298 -13.63 -27.88 -15.32
N THR A 299 -13.72 -26.61 -14.94
CA THR A 299 -13.08 -26.12 -13.73
C THR A 299 -13.79 -26.83 -12.59
N GLY A 300 -13.19 -27.95 -12.16
CA GLY A 300 -13.80 -28.84 -11.19
C GLY A 300 -14.41 -28.04 -10.05
N ARG A 301 -15.71 -28.26 -9.81
CA ARG A 301 -16.46 -27.67 -8.69
C ARG A 301 -15.60 -27.75 -7.43
N CYS A 302 -15.17 -26.61 -6.92
CA CYS A 302 -14.63 -26.52 -5.58
C CYS A 302 -15.81 -26.72 -4.62
N ASP A 303 -15.74 -27.72 -3.74
CA ASP A 303 -16.78 -27.93 -2.74
C ASP A 303 -16.67 -26.85 -1.66
N LEU A 304 -17.71 -26.05 -1.51
CA LEU A 304 -17.74 -24.93 -0.58
C LEU A 304 -18.75 -25.17 0.53
N SER A 305 -18.30 -24.97 1.77
CA SER A 305 -19.20 -24.79 2.92
C SER A 305 -18.83 -23.55 3.73
N LEU A 306 -19.83 -22.75 4.08
CA LEU A 306 -19.70 -21.66 5.04
C LEU A 306 -20.71 -21.86 6.16
N GLN A 307 -20.23 -21.82 7.40
CA GLN A 307 -21.05 -21.78 8.59
C GLN A 307 -20.59 -20.62 9.48
N VAL A 308 -21.52 -19.75 9.85
CA VAL A 308 -21.28 -18.63 10.77
C VAL A 308 -22.16 -18.83 12.00
N ALA A 309 -21.55 -18.94 13.17
CA ALA A 309 -22.26 -18.93 14.44
C ALA A 309 -22.02 -17.58 15.12
N MET A 310 -23.08 -16.89 15.54
CA MET A 310 -22.96 -15.58 16.15
C MET A 310 -23.65 -15.49 17.51
N GLU A 311 -23.05 -14.70 18.39
CA GLU A 311 -23.56 -14.31 19.69
C GLU A 311 -23.49 -12.79 19.83
N MET A 312 -24.65 -12.18 20.04
CA MET A 312 -24.85 -10.73 20.07
C MET A 312 -25.22 -10.27 21.48
N PRO A 313 -24.83 -9.06 21.87
CA PRO A 313 -25.15 -8.50 23.19
C PRO A 313 -26.63 -8.17 23.36
N PHE A 314 -27.35 -7.97 22.25
CA PHE A 314 -28.77 -7.61 22.23
C PHE A 314 -29.55 -8.45 21.21
N ASP A 315 -30.87 -8.35 21.28
CA ASP A 315 -31.76 -9.09 20.39
C ASP A 315 -31.46 -8.82 18.91
N ILE A 316 -31.33 -9.90 18.15
CA ILE A 316 -31.08 -9.90 16.71
C ILE A 316 -32.42 -9.63 16.01
N ARG A 317 -32.53 -8.46 15.39
CA ARG A 317 -33.71 -8.07 14.60
C ARG A 317 -33.70 -8.68 13.20
N ASN A 318 -32.54 -8.77 12.58
CA ASN A 318 -32.41 -9.27 11.22
C ASN A 318 -31.02 -9.82 10.92
N VAL A 319 -30.94 -10.85 10.09
CA VAL A 319 -29.70 -11.39 9.51
C VAL A 319 -29.94 -11.65 8.03
N LYS A 320 -29.20 -10.96 7.16
CA LYS A 320 -29.32 -11.11 5.71
C LYS A 320 -27.96 -11.05 5.02
N SER A 321 -27.85 -11.66 3.85
CA SER A 321 -26.68 -11.53 2.99
C SER A 321 -27.11 -10.88 1.67
N PRO A 322 -26.54 -9.71 1.31
CA PRO A 322 -26.76 -9.11 0.00
C PRO A 322 -26.18 -9.93 -1.15
N THR A 323 -25.07 -10.64 -0.90
CA THR A 323 -24.33 -11.34 -1.94
C THR A 323 -24.79 -12.79 -2.14
N HIS A 324 -25.26 -13.46 -1.08
CA HIS A 324 -25.58 -14.89 -1.14
C HIS A 324 -26.94 -15.23 -0.55
N ARG A 325 -27.56 -16.27 -1.08
CA ARG A 325 -28.70 -16.90 -0.41
C ARG A 325 -28.20 -17.66 0.81
N ILE A 326 -28.80 -17.40 1.96
CA ILE A 326 -28.40 -18.00 3.23
C ILE A 326 -29.55 -18.76 3.89
N LYS A 327 -29.22 -19.83 4.61
CA LYS A 327 -30.10 -20.46 5.58
C LYS A 327 -29.77 -19.90 6.94
N VAL A 328 -30.77 -19.39 7.65
CA VAL A 328 -30.56 -18.76 8.96
C VAL A 328 -31.48 -19.37 10.00
N LYS A 329 -30.94 -19.64 11.17
CA LYS A 329 -31.70 -19.90 12.40
C LYS A 329 -31.34 -18.83 13.42
N ILE A 330 -32.33 -18.07 13.88
CA ILE A 330 -32.16 -16.95 14.81
C ILE A 330 -32.93 -17.26 16.09
N THR A 331 -32.35 -16.89 17.23
CA THR A 331 -33.00 -16.84 18.55
C THR A 331 -33.03 -15.38 19.02
N ALA A 332 -33.10 -15.09 20.32
CA ALA A 332 -32.98 -13.71 20.80
C ALA A 332 -31.59 -13.14 20.47
N THR A 333 -30.52 -13.71 21.02
CA THR A 333 -29.15 -13.17 20.91
C THR A 333 -28.19 -14.05 20.11
N LYS A 334 -28.62 -15.23 19.65
CA LYS A 334 -27.76 -16.15 18.88
C LYS A 334 -28.34 -16.43 17.52
N ALA A 335 -27.47 -16.56 16.51
CA ALA A 335 -27.88 -17.04 15.20
C ALA A 335 -26.84 -17.98 14.57
N VAL A 336 -27.32 -18.86 13.70
CA VAL A 336 -26.49 -19.72 12.87
C VAL A 336 -26.87 -19.49 11.41
N VAL A 337 -25.87 -19.19 10.59
CA VAL A 337 -25.99 -18.94 9.16
C VAL A 337 -25.21 -20.01 8.41
N GLU A 338 -25.83 -20.59 7.39
CA GLU A 338 -25.21 -21.58 6.52
C GLU A 338 -25.47 -21.26 5.06
N LEU A 339 -24.46 -21.46 4.21
CA LEU A 339 -24.66 -21.46 2.76
C LEU A 339 -25.34 -22.76 2.31
N PRO A 340 -26.28 -22.70 1.35
CA PRO A 340 -26.78 -23.89 0.65
C PRO A 340 -25.66 -24.71 0.00
N LYS A 341 -25.92 -26.00 -0.22
CA LYS A 341 -24.99 -26.86 -0.98
C LYS A 341 -24.85 -26.34 -2.41
N ASN A 342 -23.64 -26.46 -2.97
CA ASN A 342 -23.27 -25.96 -4.31
C ASN A 342 -23.29 -24.43 -4.44
N SER A 343 -23.27 -23.68 -3.33
CA SER A 343 -22.95 -22.26 -3.38
C SER A 343 -21.52 -22.06 -3.87
N GLN A 344 -21.30 -20.97 -4.59
CA GLN A 344 -19.98 -20.44 -4.93
C GLN A 344 -19.84 -19.10 -4.22
N LEU A 345 -18.60 -18.70 -3.92
CA LEU A 345 -18.36 -17.42 -3.24
C LEU A 345 -18.13 -16.26 -4.20
N ASP A 346 -17.86 -16.54 -5.48
CA ASP A 346 -17.51 -15.58 -6.53
C ASP A 346 -16.69 -14.40 -5.98
N ASP A 347 -17.26 -13.19 -5.94
CA ASP A 347 -16.59 -11.94 -5.51
C ASP A 347 -16.68 -11.66 -3.98
N GLY A 348 -17.14 -12.61 -3.16
CA GLY A 348 -17.08 -12.54 -1.69
C GLY A 348 -18.43 -12.63 -0.95
N PHE A 349 -18.36 -12.87 0.37
CA PHE A 349 -19.55 -13.06 1.21
C PHE A 349 -19.76 -11.89 2.15
N GLN A 350 -20.95 -11.29 2.08
CA GLN A 350 -21.36 -10.23 3.00
C GLN A 350 -22.49 -10.71 3.90
N LEU A 351 -22.38 -10.41 5.18
CA LEU A 351 -23.41 -10.71 6.18
C LEU A 351 -23.76 -9.43 6.93
N LEU A 352 -25.03 -9.06 6.87
CA LEU A 352 -25.57 -7.90 7.57
C LEU A 352 -26.40 -8.39 8.75
N VAL A 353 -26.00 -7.98 9.95
CA VAL A 353 -26.69 -8.28 11.22
C VAL A 353 -27.25 -6.98 11.78
N THR A 354 -28.53 -6.97 12.12
CA THR A 354 -29.22 -5.83 12.74
C THR A 354 -29.62 -6.20 14.15
N MET A 355 -29.27 -5.36 15.13
CA MET A 355 -29.57 -5.56 16.54
C MET A 355 -30.59 -4.55 17.05
N ALA A 356 -31.18 -4.82 18.22
CA ALA A 356 -32.14 -3.93 18.84
C ALA A 356 -31.55 -2.61 19.37
N GLU A 357 -30.37 -2.69 19.99
CA GLU A 357 -29.75 -1.61 20.77
C GLU A 357 -28.26 -1.45 20.40
N ILE A 358 -27.96 -1.13 19.14
CA ILE A 358 -26.57 -1.10 18.64
C ILE A 358 -25.68 -0.05 19.32
N HIS A 359 -26.28 1.04 19.79
CA HIS A 359 -25.60 2.21 20.38
C HIS A 359 -25.46 2.15 21.91
N VAL A 360 -26.05 1.14 22.55
CA VAL A 360 -25.92 1.00 24.00
C VAL A 360 -24.47 0.60 24.34
N PRO A 361 -23.81 1.36 25.24
CA PRO A 361 -22.46 1.05 25.70
C PRO A 361 -22.40 -0.35 26.31
N ARG A 362 -21.38 -1.12 25.95
CA ARG A 362 -21.23 -2.50 26.41
C ARG A 362 -19.78 -2.88 26.62
N MET A 363 -19.54 -3.81 27.52
CA MET A 363 -18.22 -4.32 27.85
C MET A 363 -18.23 -5.84 27.86
N TRP A 364 -17.24 -6.44 27.19
CA TRP A 364 -16.93 -7.85 27.28
C TRP A 364 -15.73 -8.04 28.19
N VAL A 365 -15.80 -9.05 29.06
CA VAL A 365 -14.70 -9.41 29.97
C VAL A 365 -14.37 -10.87 29.77
N GLU A 366 -13.13 -11.17 29.42
CA GLU A 366 -12.61 -12.52 29.31
C GLU A 366 -11.52 -12.74 30.36
N ASN A 367 -11.65 -13.84 31.12
CA ASN A 367 -10.66 -14.21 32.12
C ASN A 367 -9.58 -15.06 31.46
N HIS A 368 -8.31 -14.76 31.75
CA HIS A 368 -7.22 -15.61 31.29
C HIS A 368 -7.37 -17.01 31.92
N PRO A 369 -7.32 -18.11 31.14
CA PRO A 369 -7.65 -19.46 31.64
C PRO A 369 -6.86 -19.89 32.88
N ASN A 370 -5.58 -19.50 32.93
CA ASN A 370 -4.62 -19.95 33.94
C ASN A 370 -3.99 -18.82 34.79
N LYS A 371 -4.46 -17.58 34.66
CA LYS A 371 -3.87 -16.41 35.36
C LYS A 371 -4.98 -15.54 35.93
N ASP A 372 -4.69 -14.88 37.05
CA ASP A 372 -5.58 -13.89 37.64
C ASP A 372 -5.46 -12.55 36.89
N SER A 373 -5.85 -12.56 35.62
CA SER A 373 -5.81 -11.41 34.74
C SER A 373 -7.01 -11.43 33.81
N GLN A 374 -7.56 -10.25 33.50
CA GLN A 374 -8.75 -10.11 32.67
C GLN A 374 -8.41 -9.24 31.45
N ALA A 375 -9.01 -9.59 30.31
CA ALA A 375 -9.05 -8.75 29.13
C ALA A 375 -10.45 -8.15 29.01
N CYS A 376 -10.53 -6.83 28.79
CA CYS A 376 -11.80 -6.12 28.67
C CYS A 376 -11.89 -5.43 27.30
N MET A 377 -13.01 -5.62 26.59
CA MET A 377 -13.33 -4.90 25.36
C MET A 377 -14.53 -3.99 25.63
N LEU A 378 -14.32 -2.67 25.59
CA LEU A 378 -15.38 -1.67 25.71
C LEU A 378 -15.83 -1.22 24.32
N THR A 379 -17.10 -1.39 24.02
CA THR A 379 -17.73 -0.88 22.79
C THR A 379 -18.66 0.26 23.15
N PHE A 380 -18.32 1.45 22.67
CA PHE A 380 -19.05 2.69 22.94
C PHE A 380 -19.31 3.42 21.62
N TYR A 381 -20.57 3.45 21.19
CA TYR A 381 -21.00 4.21 20.02
C TYR A 381 -22.11 5.17 20.44
N PRO A 382 -21.78 6.34 20.99
CA PRO A 382 -22.77 7.30 21.44
C PRO A 382 -23.59 7.83 20.26
N GLU A 383 -24.91 7.80 20.39
CA GLU A 383 -25.79 8.66 19.59
C GLU A 383 -25.75 10.05 20.20
N PHE A 384 -25.32 11.03 19.41
CA PHE A 384 -25.44 12.43 19.78
C PHE A 384 -26.63 13.00 19.02
N ASP A 385 -27.56 13.62 19.74
CA ASP A 385 -28.49 14.60 19.17
C ASP A 385 -27.69 15.87 18.84
N ALA A 386 -26.81 15.78 17.86
CA ALA A 386 -26.10 16.95 17.35
C ALA A 386 -27.03 17.63 16.35
N ASP A 387 -27.46 18.85 16.65
CA ASP A 387 -28.03 19.74 15.64
C ASP A 387 -26.98 19.86 14.52
N PHE A 388 -27.28 19.26 13.37
CA PHE A 388 -26.39 19.32 12.21
C PHE A 388 -26.27 20.78 11.83
N ASP A 389 -25.12 21.41 12.14
CA ASP A 389 -24.89 22.80 11.76
C ASP A 389 -24.92 22.88 10.23
N PRO A 390 -25.96 23.48 9.64
CA PRO A 390 -26.08 23.53 8.21
C PRO A 390 -25.11 24.54 7.59
N GLN A 391 -24.47 25.41 8.39
CA GLN A 391 -23.60 26.50 7.95
C GLN A 391 -22.11 26.17 8.14
N GLN A 392 -21.69 24.99 7.71
CA GLN A 392 -20.27 24.64 7.72
C GLN A 392 -19.49 25.38 6.64
N GLU A 393 -18.33 25.91 7.02
CA GLU A 393 -17.34 26.46 6.09
C GLU A 393 -16.32 25.38 5.69
N VAL A 394 -16.22 25.10 4.40
CA VAL A 394 -15.31 24.09 3.83
C VAL A 394 -14.33 24.70 2.84
N ILE A 395 -13.03 24.58 3.09
CA ILE A 395 -11.98 25.04 2.17
C ILE A 395 -11.28 23.84 1.56
N TYR A 396 -11.31 23.73 0.24
CA TYR A 396 -10.57 22.72 -0.51
C TYR A 396 -9.19 23.26 -0.87
N LEU A 397 -8.14 22.54 -0.46
CA LEU A 397 -6.77 22.79 -0.88
C LEU A 397 -6.39 21.70 -1.88
N LEU A 398 -6.27 22.07 -3.14
CA LEU A 398 -5.96 21.14 -4.23
C LEU A 398 -4.50 21.34 -4.67
N ASP A 399 -3.70 20.30 -4.49
CA ASP A 399 -2.33 20.28 -4.97
C ASP A 399 -2.32 20.24 -6.50
N MET A 400 -1.68 21.24 -7.11
CA MET A 400 -1.47 21.37 -8.55
C MET A 400 0.03 21.53 -8.85
N SER A 401 0.89 20.99 -8.00
CA SER A 401 2.34 20.91 -8.20
C SER A 401 2.71 20.03 -9.40
N ASN A 402 3.99 20.04 -9.77
CA ASN A 402 4.48 19.27 -10.91
C ASN A 402 4.39 17.75 -10.72
N SER A 403 4.37 17.24 -9.48
CA SER A 403 4.23 15.80 -9.22
C SER A 403 2.80 15.31 -9.49
N MET A 404 1.82 16.22 -9.42
CA MET A 404 0.41 15.94 -9.73
C MET A 404 0.12 15.84 -11.24
N LYS A 405 1.12 15.91 -12.12
CA LYS A 405 0.92 15.77 -13.58
C LYS A 405 0.43 14.36 -13.94
N GLY A 406 -0.48 14.28 -14.89
CA GLY A 406 -1.02 13.00 -15.38
C GLY A 406 -2.19 12.49 -14.56
N GLN A 407 -2.15 11.23 -14.11
CA GLN A 407 -3.29 10.56 -13.49
C GLN A 407 -3.66 11.15 -12.12
N SER A 408 -2.68 11.38 -11.24
CA SER A 408 -2.91 11.89 -9.87
C SER A 408 -3.66 13.22 -9.87
N GLY A 409 -3.30 14.16 -10.75
CA GLY A 409 -4.03 15.42 -10.91
C GLY A 409 -5.45 15.24 -11.45
N ARG A 410 -5.67 14.31 -12.39
CA ARG A 410 -7.03 13.99 -12.86
C ARG A 410 -7.89 13.43 -11.73
N ASP A 411 -7.34 12.54 -10.91
CA ASP A 411 -8.07 11.95 -9.79
C ASP A 411 -8.29 12.97 -8.66
N ALA A 412 -7.32 13.85 -8.38
CA ALA A 412 -7.48 14.97 -7.48
C ALA A 412 -8.68 15.86 -7.86
N LYS A 413 -8.76 16.22 -9.15
CA LYS A 413 -9.90 16.99 -9.69
C LYS A 413 -11.22 16.23 -9.56
N LYS A 414 -11.24 14.92 -9.81
CA LYS A 414 -12.45 14.08 -9.64
C LYS A 414 -12.89 14.01 -8.19
N VAL A 415 -11.97 13.80 -7.25
CA VAL A 415 -12.25 13.76 -5.80
C VAL A 415 -12.82 15.11 -5.34
N PHE A 416 -12.23 16.22 -5.78
CA PHE A 416 -12.76 17.54 -5.53
C PHE A 416 -14.19 17.71 -6.08
N LEU A 417 -14.44 17.38 -7.36
CA LEU A 417 -15.77 17.54 -7.96
C LEU A 417 -16.81 16.66 -7.26
N LEU A 418 -16.47 15.40 -6.95
CA LEU A 418 -17.35 14.47 -6.23
C LEU A 418 -17.70 15.02 -4.85
N SER A 419 -16.70 15.45 -4.07
CA SER A 419 -16.91 15.99 -2.74
C SER A 419 -17.75 17.28 -2.76
N LEU A 420 -17.52 18.16 -3.74
CA LEU A 420 -18.33 19.37 -3.92
C LEU A 420 -19.81 19.05 -4.20
N THR A 421 -20.10 18.00 -4.97
CA THR A 421 -21.50 17.60 -5.20
C THR A 421 -22.19 17.06 -3.95
N LYS A 422 -21.43 16.38 -3.07
CA LYS A 422 -21.93 15.78 -1.82
C LYS A 422 -21.99 16.75 -0.66
N LEU A 423 -21.35 17.90 -0.77
CA LEU A 423 -21.36 18.95 0.23
C LEU A 423 -22.81 19.40 0.55
N PRO A 424 -23.21 19.66 1.80
CA PRO A 424 -24.57 20.10 2.14
C PRO A 424 -25.00 21.40 1.42
N ASP A 425 -26.28 21.57 1.10
CA ASP A 425 -26.74 22.73 0.29
C ASP A 425 -26.63 24.10 0.99
N LYS A 426 -26.44 24.13 2.30
CA LYS A 426 -26.31 25.37 3.10
C LYS A 426 -24.87 25.72 3.50
N SER A 427 -23.90 24.89 3.12
CA SER A 427 -22.48 25.13 3.44
C SER A 427 -21.89 26.26 2.60
N SER A 428 -20.92 26.98 3.15
CA SER A 428 -20.03 27.84 2.38
C SER A 428 -18.77 27.06 1.98
N PHE A 429 -18.21 27.38 0.82
CA PHE A 429 -16.97 26.76 0.38
C PHE A 429 -16.04 27.73 -0.35
N ASN A 430 -14.75 27.42 -0.33
CA ASN A 430 -13.75 28.00 -1.23
C ASN A 430 -12.84 26.91 -1.78
N VAL A 431 -12.17 27.22 -2.89
CA VAL A 431 -11.23 26.32 -3.55
C VAL A 431 -9.93 27.07 -3.73
N ILE A 432 -8.84 26.46 -3.30
CA ILE A 432 -7.51 27.02 -3.40
C ILE A 432 -6.63 25.98 -4.07
N THR A 433 -6.08 26.32 -5.23
CA THR A 433 -5.06 25.49 -5.88
C THR A 433 -3.70 25.96 -5.42
N PHE A 434 -2.79 25.03 -5.15
CA PHE A 434 -1.47 25.37 -4.62
C PHE A 434 -0.35 24.50 -5.18
N GLY A 435 0.85 25.05 -5.14
CA GLY A 435 2.13 24.41 -5.39
C GLY A 435 3.22 25.18 -4.65
N THR A 436 4.09 25.87 -5.39
CA THR A 436 5.05 26.85 -4.84
C THR A 436 4.32 28.12 -4.38
N THR A 437 3.29 28.50 -5.13
CA THR A 437 2.37 29.60 -4.84
C THR A 437 0.96 29.05 -4.70
N PHE A 438 -0.02 29.90 -4.41
CA PHE A 438 -1.42 29.48 -4.35
C PHE A 438 -2.34 30.48 -5.05
N LYS A 439 -3.49 29.99 -5.51
CA LYS A 439 -4.54 30.77 -6.15
C LYS A 439 -5.89 30.40 -5.57
N GLU A 440 -6.59 31.39 -5.05
CA GLU A 440 -7.94 31.23 -4.52
C GLU A 440 -8.98 31.49 -5.61
N LEU A 441 -10.04 30.68 -5.66
CA LEU A 441 -11.17 30.90 -6.54
C LEU A 441 -11.99 32.12 -6.13
N PHE A 442 -12.31 32.21 -4.84
CA PHE A 442 -13.06 33.32 -4.26
C PHE A 442 -12.19 34.05 -3.22
N PRO A 443 -12.29 35.39 -3.09
CA PRO A 443 -11.63 36.12 -2.01
C PRO A 443 -12.14 35.77 -0.60
N SER A 444 -13.30 35.12 -0.51
CA SER A 444 -13.89 34.61 0.73
C SER A 444 -14.83 33.46 0.41
N PRO A 445 -15.01 32.48 1.33
CA PRO A 445 -15.93 31.36 1.13
C PRO A 445 -17.33 31.81 0.71
N GLN A 446 -17.88 31.15 -0.32
CA GLN A 446 -19.19 31.46 -0.90
C GLN A 446 -20.18 30.33 -0.64
N LEU A 447 -21.46 30.66 -0.48
CA LEU A 447 -22.52 29.66 -0.32
C LEU A 447 -22.55 28.69 -1.51
N LYS A 448 -22.81 27.41 -1.26
CA LYS A 448 -23.03 26.41 -2.30
C LYS A 448 -24.30 26.72 -3.08
N THR A 449 -24.15 27.25 -4.28
CA THR A 449 -25.23 27.53 -5.23
C THR A 449 -24.86 26.94 -6.58
N LYS A 450 -25.83 26.80 -7.49
CA LYS A 450 -25.55 26.31 -8.85
C LYS A 450 -24.51 27.17 -9.57
N ASP A 451 -24.52 28.48 -9.35
CA ASP A 451 -23.56 29.42 -9.95
C ASP A 451 -22.15 29.26 -9.34
N SER A 452 -22.02 29.22 -8.01
CA SER A 452 -20.71 29.04 -7.37
C SER A 452 -20.09 27.68 -7.67
N VAL A 453 -20.90 26.62 -7.74
CA VAL A 453 -20.45 25.28 -8.15
C VAL A 453 -19.99 25.28 -9.61
N GLN A 454 -20.69 25.96 -10.52
CA GLN A 454 -20.26 26.07 -11.91
C GLN A 454 -18.93 26.84 -12.03
N LYS A 455 -18.78 27.95 -11.30
CA LYS A 455 -17.52 28.71 -11.25
C LYS A 455 -16.36 27.86 -10.74
N ALA A 456 -16.59 27.06 -9.70
CA ALA A 456 -15.60 26.15 -9.16
C ALA A 456 -15.23 25.02 -10.13
N THR A 457 -16.23 24.47 -10.82
CA THR A 457 -16.02 23.43 -11.84
C THR A 457 -15.17 23.98 -12.98
N ASN A 458 -15.50 25.16 -13.51
CA ASN A 458 -14.75 25.80 -14.58
C ASN A 458 -13.31 26.14 -14.13
N PHE A 459 -13.15 26.66 -12.91
CA PHE A 459 -11.84 26.99 -12.36
C PHE A 459 -10.92 25.77 -12.30
N ILE A 460 -11.41 24.65 -11.76
CA ILE A 460 -10.62 23.42 -11.64
C ILE A 460 -10.37 22.73 -12.98
N GLN A 461 -11.35 22.76 -13.89
CA GLN A 461 -11.15 22.26 -15.26
C GLN A 461 -10.04 23.03 -15.97
N SER A 462 -10.02 24.36 -15.84
CA SER A 462 -9.01 25.23 -16.46
C SER A 462 -7.62 25.22 -15.79
N THR A 463 -7.47 24.61 -14.61
CA THR A 463 -6.18 24.66 -13.88
C THR A 463 -5.28 23.50 -14.30
N GLU A 464 -4.04 23.78 -14.70
CA GLU A 464 -3.03 22.76 -14.99
C GLU A 464 -2.15 22.45 -13.77
N CYS A 465 -1.51 21.28 -13.76
CA CYS A 465 -0.59 20.85 -12.71
C CYS A 465 0.83 21.39 -12.97
N ASP A 466 0.99 22.71 -12.97
CA ASP A 466 2.25 23.39 -13.35
C ASP A 466 2.79 24.33 -12.25
N GLN A 467 2.26 24.27 -11.03
CA GLN A 467 2.56 25.23 -9.96
C GLN A 467 3.90 25.00 -9.23
N GLY A 468 4.81 24.22 -9.80
CA GLY A 468 6.16 24.01 -9.25
C GLY A 468 6.20 22.94 -8.16
N GLY A 469 6.80 23.27 -7.00
CA GLY A 469 6.89 22.36 -5.85
C GLY A 469 5.62 22.34 -4.99
N THR A 470 5.72 21.82 -3.77
CA THR A 470 4.55 21.61 -2.88
C THR A 470 4.80 22.28 -1.52
N VAL A 471 4.25 23.48 -1.34
CA VAL A 471 4.49 24.34 -0.17
C VAL A 471 3.17 24.69 0.52
N VAL A 472 2.71 23.79 1.40
CA VAL A 472 1.42 23.92 2.11
C VAL A 472 1.51 24.92 3.28
N ILE A 473 2.65 25.02 3.94
CA ILE A 473 2.79 25.81 5.18
C ILE A 473 2.42 27.28 5.00
N THR A 474 2.87 27.92 3.92
CA THR A 474 2.61 29.34 3.63
C THR A 474 1.11 29.59 3.41
N LEU A 475 0.44 28.65 2.76
CA LEU A 475 -1.01 28.68 2.53
C LEU A 475 -1.80 28.51 3.83
N LEU A 476 -1.40 27.56 4.69
CA LEU A 476 -2.05 27.40 5.99
C LEU A 476 -1.83 28.63 6.88
N GLN A 477 -0.65 29.25 6.85
CA GLN A 477 -0.38 30.48 7.57
C GLN A 477 -1.32 31.61 7.12
N SER A 478 -1.51 31.80 5.81
CA SER A 478 -2.42 32.84 5.30
C SER A 478 -3.88 32.57 5.70
N LEU A 479 -4.33 31.32 5.56
CA LEU A 479 -5.68 30.90 5.93
C LEU A 479 -5.97 31.08 7.42
N PHE A 480 -5.00 30.77 8.28
CA PHE A 480 -5.16 30.86 9.73
C PHE A 480 -5.11 32.28 10.28
N LEU A 481 -4.74 33.29 9.48
CA LEU A 481 -4.92 34.69 9.84
C LEU A 481 -6.39 35.10 9.88
N LEU A 482 -7.25 34.43 9.11
CA LEU A 482 -8.67 34.70 9.01
C LEU A 482 -9.46 33.69 9.85
N ARG A 483 -10.08 34.16 10.94
CA ARG A 483 -10.97 33.29 11.73
C ARG A 483 -12.23 32.93 10.95
N PRO A 484 -12.76 31.70 11.11
CA PRO A 484 -14.08 31.38 10.61
C PRO A 484 -15.14 32.27 11.26
N PRO A 485 -16.17 32.70 10.50
CA PRO A 485 -17.21 33.58 11.02
C PRO A 485 -18.08 32.90 12.09
N GLU A 486 -18.39 31.61 11.92
CA GLU A 486 -19.13 30.78 12.88
C GLU A 486 -18.53 29.38 12.95
N GLY A 487 -18.56 28.76 14.14
CA GLY A 487 -18.14 27.37 14.35
C GLY A 487 -16.67 27.09 14.02
N SER A 488 -16.43 25.96 13.36
CA SER A 488 -15.10 25.49 12.93
C SER A 488 -15.01 25.39 11.42
N ARG A 489 -13.88 25.80 10.85
CA ARG A 489 -13.56 25.60 9.43
C ARG A 489 -13.08 24.17 9.19
N SER A 490 -13.65 23.49 8.20
CA SER A 490 -13.12 22.23 7.68
C SER A 490 -12.24 22.50 6.47
N ILE A 491 -11.02 21.96 6.47
CA ILE A 491 -10.06 22.11 5.38
C ILE A 491 -9.82 20.71 4.83
N ILE A 492 -9.99 20.54 3.52
CA ILE A 492 -9.77 19.26 2.83
C ILE A 492 -8.57 19.44 1.91
N LEU A 493 -7.45 18.83 2.27
CA LEU A 493 -6.21 18.81 1.49
C LEU A 493 -6.18 17.58 0.58
N ILE A 494 -6.05 17.80 -0.73
CA ILE A 494 -5.98 16.74 -1.74
C ILE A 494 -4.61 16.84 -2.42
N SER A 495 -3.76 15.82 -2.27
CA SER A 495 -2.37 15.80 -2.73
C SER A 495 -1.85 14.35 -2.90
N ASP A 496 -0.77 14.16 -3.65
CA ASP A 496 -0.05 12.89 -3.80
C ASP A 496 0.94 12.58 -2.66
N GLY A 497 0.96 13.42 -1.61
CA GLY A 497 1.77 13.19 -0.42
C GLY A 497 3.18 13.80 -0.46
N HIS A 498 3.58 14.44 -1.56
CA HIS A 498 4.89 15.10 -1.64
C HIS A 498 4.90 16.43 -0.85
N MET A 499 5.12 16.39 0.46
CA MET A 499 5.16 17.62 1.28
C MET A 499 6.58 18.00 1.71
N THR A 500 6.90 19.29 1.58
CA THR A 500 8.07 19.91 2.24
C THR A 500 7.68 20.42 3.64
N SER A 501 8.64 20.52 4.56
CA SER A 501 8.41 21.16 5.87
C SER A 501 7.29 20.54 6.73
N VAL A 502 7.28 19.20 6.82
CA VAL A 502 6.24 18.43 7.53
C VAL A 502 6.13 18.82 9.00
N GLU A 503 7.26 18.86 9.74
CA GLU A 503 7.25 19.13 11.18
C GLU A 503 6.69 20.54 11.50
N GLU A 504 7.11 21.55 10.73
CA GLU A 504 6.64 22.93 10.90
C GLU A 504 5.15 23.04 10.56
N THR A 505 4.70 22.36 9.50
CA THR A 505 3.30 22.30 9.11
C THR A 505 2.45 21.67 10.20
N LEU A 506 2.88 20.53 10.76
CA LEU A 506 2.19 19.86 11.86
C LEU A 506 2.13 20.74 13.11
N SER A 507 3.21 21.45 13.43
CA SER A 507 3.24 22.38 14.56
C SER A 507 2.22 23.52 14.41
N LEU A 508 2.06 24.06 13.19
CA LEU A 508 1.11 25.11 12.88
C LEU A 508 -0.34 24.61 12.98
N VAL A 509 -0.63 23.43 12.43
CA VAL A 509 -1.96 22.80 12.49
C VAL A 509 -2.37 22.55 13.93
N ARG A 510 -1.46 22.01 14.77
CA ARG A 510 -1.73 21.78 16.21
C ARG A 510 -2.11 23.08 16.93
N LYS A 511 -1.42 24.19 16.64
CA LYS A 511 -1.65 25.50 17.27
C LYS A 511 -3.03 26.09 16.95
N MET A 512 -3.62 25.75 15.79
CA MET A 512 -4.87 26.34 15.31
C MET A 512 -6.03 25.32 15.27
N SER A 513 -5.88 24.19 15.96
CA SER A 513 -6.82 23.06 15.95
C SER A 513 -8.17 23.35 16.60
N ASP A 514 -8.26 24.37 17.46
CA ASP A 514 -9.52 24.77 18.12
C ASP A 514 -10.57 25.29 17.11
N GLN A 515 -10.13 25.90 16.00
CA GLN A 515 -11.00 26.56 15.02
C GLN A 515 -10.95 25.91 13.64
N ASN A 516 -9.98 25.02 13.39
CA ASN A 516 -9.74 24.42 12.08
C ASN A 516 -9.60 22.91 12.21
N ARG A 517 -10.30 22.18 11.34
CA ARG A 517 -10.17 20.73 11.18
C ARG A 517 -9.56 20.45 9.82
N LEU A 518 -8.37 19.84 9.80
CA LEU A 518 -7.69 19.47 8.56
C LEU A 518 -7.92 17.99 8.27
N PHE A 519 -8.50 17.71 7.10
CA PHE A 519 -8.68 16.38 6.54
C PHE A 519 -7.76 16.26 5.33
N THR A 520 -7.13 15.10 5.17
CA THR A 520 -6.21 14.82 4.05
C THR A 520 -6.77 13.70 3.19
N ALA A 521 -6.66 13.85 1.87
CA ALA A 521 -6.99 12.85 0.88
C ALA A 521 -5.77 12.65 -0.03
N GLY A 522 -5.11 11.50 0.13
CA GLY A 522 -4.05 11.04 -0.76
C GLY A 522 -4.62 10.70 -2.13
N VAL A 523 -3.95 11.12 -3.20
CA VAL A 523 -4.29 10.76 -4.59
C VAL A 523 -3.02 10.33 -5.34
N GLY A 524 -2.98 9.07 -5.75
CA GLY A 524 -1.79 8.47 -6.39
C GLY A 524 -2.06 7.04 -6.79
#